data_AF-A0A7Y5DRY4-F1
#
_entry.id   AF-A0A7Y5DRY4-F1
#
_cell.length_a   1.000
_cell.length_b   1.000
_cell.length_c   1.000
_cell.angle_alpha   90.00
_cell.angle_beta   90.00
_cell.angle_gamma   90.00
#
_symmetry.space_group_name_H-M   'P 1'
#
loop_
_entity.id
_entity.type
_entity.pdbx_description
1 polymer ?
#
loop_
_entity_poly.entity_id
_entity_poly.type
_entity_poly.pdbx_seq_one_letter_code
_entity_poly.pdbx_strand_id
1 'polypeptide(L)'
;MALKPPPRDANGVVIPHDHEGILPNDGIIRRVSEQHVIFDPKIGGKRLSSSVLNPSSGYNGGLSVDLQQQIEEAGLEAKAFVTTPRWMGSIRFEAGHLRNEGFKVGYDPLEDNPFHGEVWGVFSKSKIKRLLQICTWFVPINDTLIQ
;
A
#
# COMPACT_ATOMS: atom_id res chain seq x y z
N MET A 1 8.24 11.89 13.35
CA MET A 1 8.66 13.22 12.84
C MET A 1 7.98 13.43 11.49
N ALA A 2 7.52 14.64 11.19
CA ALA A 2 6.91 14.92 9.87
C ALA A 2 7.91 14.62 8.74
N LEU A 3 7.43 13.90 7.72
CA LEU A 3 8.22 13.63 6.51
C LEU A 3 8.52 14.95 5.78
N LYS A 4 9.68 15.00 5.11
CA LYS A 4 10.01 16.14 4.25
C LYS A 4 9.02 16.19 3.09
N PRO A 5 8.71 17.39 2.55
CA PRO A 5 7.88 17.50 1.35
C PRO A 5 8.46 16.66 0.20
N PRO A 6 7.61 15.94 -0.55
CA PRO A 6 8.11 15.12 -1.65
C PRO A 6 8.58 15.99 -2.82
N PRO A 7 9.53 15.49 -3.63
CA PRO A 7 9.93 16.15 -4.86
C PRO A 7 8.73 16.22 -5.83
N ARG A 8 8.54 17.38 -6.44
CA ARG A 8 7.49 17.63 -7.43
C ARG A 8 8.09 18.11 -8.75
N ASP A 9 7.44 17.77 -9.86
CA ASP A 9 7.80 18.26 -11.19
C ASP A 9 7.28 19.69 -11.44
N ALA A 10 7.52 20.20 -12.65
CA ALA A 10 7.09 21.55 -13.05
C ALA A 10 5.57 21.76 -13.01
N ASN A 11 4.77 20.68 -13.01
CA ASN A 11 3.31 20.71 -12.92
C ASN A 11 2.82 20.49 -11.48
N GLY A 12 3.72 20.38 -10.51
CA GLY A 12 3.39 20.10 -9.13
C GLY A 12 3.05 18.63 -8.84
N VAL A 13 3.26 17.71 -9.79
CA VAL A 13 3.02 16.28 -9.60
C VAL A 13 4.19 15.66 -8.86
N VAL A 14 3.93 14.78 -7.88
CA VAL A 14 5.01 14.08 -7.16
C VAL A 14 5.82 13.21 -8.13
N ILE A 15 7.14 13.30 -8.01
CA ILE A 15 8.08 12.48 -8.78
C ILE A 15 8.34 11.18 -8.01
N PRO A 16 8.30 10.00 -8.65
CA PRO A 16 8.63 8.73 -8.02
C PRO A 16 9.99 8.73 -7.31
N HIS A 17 9.97 8.65 -6.00
CA HIS A 17 11.15 8.77 -5.14
C HIS A 17 11.11 7.70 -4.03
N ASP A 18 12.28 7.38 -3.50
CA ASP A 18 12.37 6.57 -2.28
C ASP A 18 12.62 7.53 -1.12
N HIS A 19 11.63 7.66 -0.24
CA HIS A 19 11.66 8.69 0.79
C HIS A 19 12.53 8.25 1.98
N GLU A 20 13.59 9.03 2.27
CA GLU A 20 14.58 8.71 3.31
C GLU A 20 14.00 8.57 4.73
N GLY A 21 12.92 9.31 5.02
CA GLY A 21 12.22 9.26 6.29
C GLY A 21 11.30 8.05 6.48
N ILE A 22 11.15 7.19 5.47
CA ILE A 22 10.42 5.92 5.59
C ILE A 22 11.45 4.83 5.85
N LEU A 23 11.52 4.32 7.08
CA LEU A 23 12.51 3.35 7.52
C LEU A 23 12.18 1.93 7.02
N PRO A 24 13.18 1.02 6.95
CA PRO A 24 12.94 -0.34 6.44
C PRO A 24 11.84 -1.13 7.14
N ASN A 25 11.62 -0.91 8.44
CA ASN A 25 10.62 -1.64 9.22
C ASN A 25 9.25 -0.92 9.26
N ASP A 26 9.15 0.25 8.62
CA ASP A 26 7.91 1.01 8.60
C ASP A 26 6.83 0.24 7.85
N GLY A 27 5.61 0.33 8.37
CA GLY A 27 4.44 -0.31 7.82
C GLY A 27 3.89 0.44 6.61
N ILE A 28 3.77 -0.27 5.50
CA ILE A 28 3.16 0.24 4.28
C ILE A 28 1.83 -0.49 4.08
N ILE A 29 0.73 0.22 4.23
CA ILE A 29 -0.61 -0.37 4.29
C ILE A 29 -1.30 -0.19 2.94
N ARG A 30 -1.77 -1.28 2.35
CA ARG A 30 -2.64 -1.26 1.17
C ARG A 30 -4.06 -1.62 1.58
N ARG A 31 -5.00 -0.68 1.38
CA ARG A 31 -6.43 -0.91 1.64
C ARG A 31 -7.02 -1.90 0.64
N VAL A 32 -7.96 -2.71 1.12
CA VAL A 32 -8.65 -3.74 0.34
C VAL A 32 -10.14 -3.38 0.21
N SER A 33 -10.62 -3.26 -1.02
CA SER A 33 -12.04 -3.11 -1.33
C SER A 33 -12.67 -4.45 -1.71
N GLU A 34 -13.99 -4.50 -1.79
CA GLU A 34 -14.74 -5.70 -2.21
C GLU A 34 -14.30 -6.24 -3.58
N GLN A 35 -13.92 -5.37 -4.51
CA GLN A 35 -13.47 -5.76 -5.85
C GLN A 35 -12.13 -6.52 -5.84
N HIS A 36 -11.39 -6.46 -4.73
CA HIS A 36 -10.16 -7.19 -4.54
C HIS A 36 -10.38 -8.58 -3.93
N VAL A 37 -11.61 -8.92 -3.52
CA VAL A 37 -11.94 -10.22 -2.93
C VAL A 37 -12.69 -11.05 -3.95
N ILE A 38 -12.17 -12.24 -4.27
CA ILE A 38 -12.77 -13.14 -5.26
C ILE A 38 -12.93 -14.54 -4.68
N PHE A 39 -13.96 -15.26 -5.14
CA PHE A 39 -14.11 -16.68 -4.84
C PHE A 39 -13.13 -17.49 -5.70
N ASP A 40 -12.39 -18.40 -5.09
CA ASP A 40 -11.51 -19.34 -5.79
C ASP A 40 -12.00 -20.78 -5.56
N PRO A 41 -12.52 -21.45 -6.59
CA PRO A 41 -13.06 -22.80 -6.47
C PRO A 41 -12.00 -23.85 -6.11
N LYS A 42 -10.70 -23.58 -6.33
CA LYS A 42 -9.62 -24.51 -5.99
C LYS A 42 -9.40 -24.63 -4.49
N ILE A 43 -9.66 -23.54 -3.76
CA ILE A 43 -9.57 -23.50 -2.29
C ILE A 43 -10.95 -23.57 -1.63
N GLY A 44 -12.04 -23.54 -2.41
CA GLY A 44 -13.41 -23.57 -1.91
C GLY A 44 -13.79 -22.35 -1.07
N GLY A 45 -13.13 -21.20 -1.28
CA GLY A 45 -13.24 -20.04 -0.39
C GLY A 45 -12.86 -18.72 -1.05
N LYS A 46 -12.85 -17.64 -0.26
CA LYS A 46 -12.47 -16.30 -0.75
C LYS A 46 -10.95 -16.11 -0.65
N ARG A 47 -10.39 -15.38 -1.60
CA ARG A 47 -9.00 -14.91 -1.54
C ARG A 47 -8.87 -13.50 -2.09
N LEU A 48 -7.73 -12.88 -1.78
CA LEU A 48 -7.31 -11.67 -2.45
C LEU A 48 -7.00 -11.95 -3.93
N SER A 49 -7.52 -11.08 -4.78
CA SER A 49 -7.14 -10.95 -6.18
C SER A 49 -5.81 -10.21 -6.27
N SER A 50 -4.98 -10.58 -7.24
CA SER A 50 -3.74 -9.85 -7.56
C SER A 50 -4.00 -8.39 -7.96
N SER A 51 -5.24 -8.05 -8.35
CA SER A 51 -5.63 -6.66 -8.65
C SER A 51 -5.49 -5.71 -7.45
N VAL A 52 -5.42 -6.23 -6.22
CA VAL A 52 -5.11 -5.42 -5.02
C VAL A 52 -3.77 -4.70 -5.14
N LEU A 53 -2.84 -5.24 -5.94
CA LEU A 53 -1.50 -4.70 -6.20
C LEU A 53 -1.37 -4.01 -7.57
N ASN A 54 -2.48 -3.72 -8.25
CA ASN A 54 -2.41 -2.95 -9.48
C ASN A 54 -2.11 -1.47 -9.15
N PRO A 55 -1.06 -0.88 -9.74
CA PRO A 55 -0.80 0.55 -9.59
C PRO A 55 -1.86 1.38 -10.29
N SER A 56 -1.96 2.65 -9.92
CA SER A 56 -2.78 3.63 -10.64
C SER A 56 -2.25 3.82 -12.07
N SER A 57 -3.14 4.11 -13.02
CA SER A 57 -2.79 4.30 -14.43
C SER A 57 -2.37 5.74 -14.78
N GLY A 58 -2.23 6.62 -13.78
CA GLY A 58 -1.90 8.02 -13.96
C GLY A 58 -0.44 8.25 -14.35
N TYR A 59 -0.13 9.48 -14.76
CA TYR A 59 1.26 9.92 -14.93
C TYR A 59 2.00 9.78 -13.60
N ASN A 60 3.16 9.09 -13.60
CA ASN A 60 3.88 8.65 -12.41
C ASN A 60 3.08 7.73 -11.45
N GLY A 61 2.03 7.07 -11.92
CA GLY A 61 1.16 6.26 -11.07
C GLY A 61 1.88 5.11 -10.36
N GLY A 62 1.74 5.05 -9.03
CA GLY A 62 2.19 3.96 -8.18
C GLY A 62 1.03 3.16 -7.57
N LEU A 63 1.38 2.17 -6.76
CA LEU A 63 0.42 1.52 -5.88
C LEU A 63 0.15 2.43 -4.68
N SER A 64 -1.07 2.95 -4.61
CA SER A 64 -1.54 3.80 -3.51
C SER A 64 -1.56 3.03 -2.19
N VAL A 65 -0.96 3.64 -1.16
CA VAL A 65 -0.78 3.06 0.19
C VAL A 65 -0.96 4.13 1.25
N ASP A 66 -1.10 3.71 2.50
CA ASP A 66 -0.99 4.55 3.67
C ASP A 66 0.29 4.24 4.43
N LEU A 67 0.90 5.27 4.99
CA LEU A 67 2.14 5.16 5.75
C LEU A 67 1.81 5.01 7.24
N GLN A 68 1.96 3.79 7.78
CA GLN A 68 1.50 3.44 9.12
C GLN A 68 2.10 4.34 10.21
N GLN A 69 3.43 4.49 10.19
CA GLN A 69 4.15 5.30 11.18
C GLN A 69 3.62 6.73 11.24
N GLN A 70 3.32 7.34 10.09
CA GLN A 70 2.85 8.72 9.99
C GLN A 70 1.43 8.86 10.53
N ILE A 71 0.57 7.85 10.33
CA ILE A 71 -0.76 7.81 10.95
C ILE A 71 -0.63 7.73 12.48
N GLU A 72 0.20 6.83 12.97
CA GLU A 72 0.38 6.59 14.41
C GLU A 72 1.06 7.78 15.11
N GLU A 73 2.05 8.40 14.48
CA GLU A 73 2.71 9.61 14.99
C GLU A 73 1.78 10.82 15.04
N ALA A 74 0.73 10.86 14.22
CA ALA A 74 -0.34 11.85 14.29
C ALA A 74 -1.34 11.54 15.43
N GLY A 75 -1.13 10.49 16.22
CA GLY A 75 -1.99 10.10 17.34
C GLY A 75 -3.26 9.36 16.90
N LEU A 76 -3.31 8.86 15.66
CA LEU A 76 -4.45 8.11 15.13
C LEU A 76 -4.21 6.61 15.26
N GLU A 77 -5.30 5.85 15.40
CA GLU A 77 -5.24 4.38 15.37
C GLU A 77 -5.26 3.91 13.91
N ALA A 78 -4.14 3.34 13.45
CA ALA A 78 -3.94 3.02 12.05
C ALA A 78 -4.97 2.02 11.50
N LYS A 79 -5.43 1.03 12.28
CA LYS A 79 -6.43 0.07 11.80
C LYS A 79 -7.77 0.74 11.55
N ALA A 80 -8.23 1.59 12.45
CA ALA A 80 -9.45 2.38 12.29
C ALA A 80 -9.36 3.34 11.09
N PHE A 81 -8.21 4.00 10.93
CA PHE A 81 -7.96 4.92 9.82
C PHE A 81 -8.09 4.24 8.45
N VAL A 82 -7.47 3.07 8.27
CA VAL A 82 -7.42 2.36 6.98
C VAL A 82 -8.63 1.49 6.68
N THR A 83 -9.64 1.49 7.55
CA THR A 83 -10.90 0.75 7.40
C THR A 83 -12.12 1.66 7.21
N THR A 84 -12.00 2.94 7.51
CA THR A 84 -13.11 3.90 7.40
C THR A 84 -13.13 4.58 6.02
N PRO A 85 -14.29 4.82 5.39
CA PRO A 85 -15.61 4.20 5.62
C PRO A 85 -15.91 3.01 4.67
N ARG A 86 -15.09 2.74 3.65
CA ARG A 86 -15.44 1.82 2.53
C ARG A 86 -14.56 0.55 2.43
N TRP A 87 -13.55 0.41 3.27
CA TRP A 87 -12.53 -0.64 3.10
C TRP A 87 -12.89 -1.87 3.93
N MET A 88 -12.86 -3.06 3.31
CA MET A 88 -13.20 -4.30 3.99
C MET A 88 -12.09 -4.79 4.93
N GLY A 89 -10.86 -4.41 4.60
CA GLY A 89 -9.66 -4.77 5.33
C GLY A 89 -8.43 -4.12 4.70
N SER A 90 -7.26 -4.55 5.12
CA SER A 90 -5.98 -4.01 4.65
C SER A 90 -4.86 -5.03 4.80
N ILE A 91 -3.91 -5.00 3.87
CA ILE A 91 -2.66 -5.74 3.97
C ILE A 91 -1.52 -4.78 4.30
N ARG A 92 -0.48 -5.30 4.95
CA ARG A 92 0.72 -4.54 5.30
C ARG A 92 1.97 -5.20 4.73
N PHE A 93 2.88 -4.35 4.29
CA PHE A 93 4.26 -4.66 3.97
C PHE A 93 5.19 -3.93 4.94
N GLU A 94 6.43 -4.39 5.02
CA GLU A 94 7.53 -3.56 5.52
C GLU A 94 8.20 -2.87 4.33
N ALA A 95 8.54 -1.60 4.47
CA ALA A 95 9.13 -0.82 3.38
C ALA A 95 10.43 -1.46 2.84
N GLY A 96 11.23 -2.08 3.71
CA GLY A 96 12.45 -2.80 3.34
C GLY A 96 12.19 -3.98 2.40
N HIS A 97 11.09 -4.72 2.60
CA HIS A 97 10.71 -5.81 1.69
C HIS A 97 10.35 -5.29 0.29
N LEU A 98 9.63 -4.16 0.21
CA LEU A 98 9.30 -3.53 -1.06
C LEU A 98 10.57 -3.05 -1.79
N ARG A 99 11.49 -2.42 -1.06
CA ARG A 99 12.78 -1.97 -1.60
C ARG A 99 13.65 -3.11 -2.10
N ASN A 100 13.68 -4.24 -1.37
CA ASN A 100 14.40 -5.44 -1.80
C ASN A 100 13.86 -6.02 -3.12
N GLU A 101 12.56 -5.86 -3.39
CA GLU A 101 11.95 -6.19 -4.68
C GLU A 101 12.17 -5.10 -5.76
N GLY A 102 12.96 -4.07 -5.45
CA GLY A 102 13.34 -2.98 -6.37
C GLY A 102 12.25 -1.93 -6.57
N PHE A 103 11.31 -1.80 -5.63
CA PHE A 103 10.35 -0.69 -5.62
C PHE A 103 10.92 0.52 -4.87
N LYS A 104 10.39 1.69 -5.18
CA LYS A 104 10.55 2.91 -4.39
C LYS A 104 9.32 3.09 -3.52
N VAL A 105 9.50 3.50 -2.27
CA VAL A 105 8.39 3.81 -1.36
C VAL A 105 8.52 5.28 -0.98
N GLY A 106 7.50 6.07 -1.25
CA GLY A 106 7.58 7.48 -0.91
C GLY A 106 6.25 8.11 -0.54
N TYR A 107 6.39 9.37 -0.15
CA TYR A 107 5.31 10.16 0.41
C TYR A 107 4.62 10.94 -0.70
N ASP A 108 3.30 10.84 -0.78
CA ASP A 108 2.52 11.55 -1.79
C ASP A 108 1.20 11.99 -1.16
N PRO A 109 1.23 12.99 -0.24
CA PRO A 109 0.04 13.34 0.52
C PRO A 109 -1.07 13.85 -0.39
N LEU A 110 -2.29 13.39 -0.12
CA LEU A 110 -3.51 13.87 -0.73
C LEU A 110 -4.23 14.81 0.23
N GLU A 111 -5.08 15.68 -0.32
CA GLU A 111 -5.86 16.64 0.47
C GLU A 111 -6.77 15.94 1.49
N ASP A 112 -7.39 14.82 1.10
CA ASP A 112 -8.28 13.99 1.92
C ASP A 112 -7.55 12.86 2.66
N ASN A 113 -6.28 12.62 2.33
CA ASN A 113 -5.43 11.62 2.98
C ASN A 113 -3.98 12.14 3.11
N PRO A 114 -3.67 12.89 4.19
CA PRO A 114 -2.33 13.44 4.40
C PRO A 114 -1.28 12.38 4.71
N PHE A 115 -1.66 11.13 4.96
CA PHE A 115 -0.74 10.01 5.20
C PHE A 115 -0.58 9.10 3.98
N HIS A 116 -1.10 9.54 2.83
CA HIS A 116 -0.98 8.82 1.58
C HIS A 116 0.49 8.74 1.14
N GLY A 117 0.85 7.56 0.66
CA GLY A 117 2.10 7.31 -0.04
C GLY A 117 1.85 6.49 -1.28
N GLU A 118 2.90 6.29 -2.05
CA GLU A 118 2.87 5.41 -3.21
C GLU A 118 4.09 4.49 -3.24
N VAL A 119 3.87 3.31 -3.81
CA VAL A 119 4.93 2.36 -4.16
C VAL A 119 5.09 2.36 -5.68
N TRP A 120 6.25 2.82 -6.15
CA TRP A 120 6.55 2.92 -7.58
C TRP A 120 7.51 1.84 -8.05
N GLY A 121 7.30 1.35 -9.27
CA GLY A 121 8.18 0.41 -9.93
C GLY A 121 7.43 -0.50 -10.90
N VAL A 122 8.11 -1.54 -11.38
CA VAL A 122 7.52 -2.51 -12.32
C VAL A 122 6.79 -3.61 -11.56
N PHE A 123 5.46 -3.62 -11.61
CA PHE A 123 4.61 -4.65 -11.02
C PHE A 123 4.44 -5.86 -11.97
N SER A 124 5.53 -6.59 -12.21
CA SER A 124 5.48 -7.82 -13.00
C SER A 124 4.69 -8.93 -12.27
N LYS A 125 4.16 -9.91 -13.01
CA LYS A 125 3.46 -11.07 -12.43
C LYS A 125 4.28 -11.78 -11.35
N SER A 126 5.58 -11.91 -11.56
CA SER A 126 6.48 -12.57 -10.59
C SER A 126 6.67 -11.75 -9.32
N LYS A 127 6.76 -10.41 -9.42
CA LYS A 127 6.85 -9.53 -8.26
C LYS A 127 5.53 -9.47 -7.49
N ILE A 128 4.40 -9.34 -8.17
CA ILE A 128 3.06 -9.40 -7.56
C ILE A 128 2.90 -10.68 -6.73
N LYS A 129 3.31 -11.84 -7.28
CA LYS A 129 3.27 -13.11 -6.53
C LYS A 129 4.12 -13.06 -5.26
N ARG A 130 5.34 -12.52 -5.32
CA ARG A 130 6.20 -12.37 -4.13
C ARG A 130 5.61 -11.42 -3.11
N LEU A 131 5.07 -10.28 -3.58
CA LEU A 131 4.41 -9.31 -2.72
C LEU A 131 3.24 -9.94 -1.95
N LEU A 132 2.42 -10.77 -2.60
CA LEU A 132 1.34 -11.50 -1.91
C LEU A 132 1.87 -12.54 -0.91
N GLN A 133 3.07 -13.08 -1.11
CA GLN A 133 3.69 -14.04 -0.17
C GLN A 133 4.31 -13.36 1.06
N ILE A 134 4.77 -12.12 0.94
CA ILE A 134 5.46 -11.39 2.03
C ILE A 134 4.53 -10.43 2.78
N CYS A 135 3.38 -10.08 2.20
CA CYS A 135 2.42 -9.24 2.90
C CYS A 135 1.68 -10.03 3.98
N THR A 136 1.15 -9.30 4.95
CA THR A 136 0.34 -9.86 6.03
C THR A 136 -0.95 -9.09 6.15
N TRP A 137 -2.00 -9.72 6.69
CA TRP A 137 -3.20 -8.99 7.07
C TRP A 137 -2.88 -7.98 8.16
N PHE A 138 -3.21 -6.71 7.92
CA PHE A 138 -3.20 -5.67 8.94
C PHE A 138 -4.58 -5.56 9.60
N VAL A 139 -5.61 -5.51 8.75
CA VAL A 139 -7.00 -5.75 9.15
C VAL A 139 -7.54 -6.90 8.27
N PRO A 140 -7.81 -8.08 8.86
CA PRO A 140 -8.24 -9.24 8.11
C PRO A 140 -9.68 -9.11 7.63
N ILE A 141 -9.97 -9.76 6.50
CA ILE A 141 -11.34 -9.97 6.00
C ILE A 141 -11.74 -11.40 6.34
N ASN A 142 -12.90 -11.58 6.96
CA ASN A 142 -13.40 -12.91 7.34
C ASN A 142 -13.38 -13.88 6.13
N ASP A 143 -12.91 -15.10 6.40
CA ASP A 143 -12.83 -16.20 5.46
C ASP A 143 -12.08 -15.90 4.14
N THR A 144 -11.15 -14.93 4.17
CA THR A 144 -10.38 -14.52 2.99
C THR A 144 -8.89 -14.77 3.16
N LEU A 145 -8.31 -15.54 2.23
CA LEU A 145 -6.87 -15.85 2.22
C LEU A 145 -6.06 -14.83 1.42
N ILE A 146 -4.79 -14.66 1.78
CA ILE A 146 -3.75 -14.05 0.95
C ILE A 146 -3.07 -15.20 0.19
N GLN A 147 -2.97 -15.13 -1.13
CA GLN A 147 -2.40 -16.21 -1.96
C GLN A 147 -1.69 -15.68 -3.21
#